data_AF-A0A2Z6RGZ6-F1
#
_entry.id   AF-A0A2Z6RGZ6-F1
#
_cell.length_a   1.000
_cell.length_b   1.000
_cell.length_c   1.000
_cell.angle_alpha   90.00
_cell.angle_beta   90.00
_cell.angle_gamma   90.00
#
_symmetry.space_group_name_H-M   'P 1'
#
loop_
_entity.id
_entity.type
_entity.pdbx_description
1 polymer ?
#
loop_
_entity_poly.entity_id
_entity_poly.type
_entity_poly.pdbx_seq_one_letter_code
_entity_poly.pdbx_strand_id
1 'polypeptide(L)'
;MYTYIEFPVHYIWDVSHYKWKPCKTAITIIGRLYIVQPSEEERYYLRTLLSYAKGATSFDDLKTVDGHTYRSFKETCVCLALLQDDNEWNACLLEASAIQSGK
;
A
#
# COMPACT_ATOMS: atom_id res chain seq x y z
N MET A 1 -4.66 14.83 0.27
CA MET A 1 -3.42 14.12 0.65
C MET A 1 -3.34 12.83 -0.17
N TYR A 2 -2.15 12.48 -0.66
CA TYR A 2 -1.90 11.29 -1.49
C TYR A 2 -1.41 10.13 -0.62
N THR A 3 -1.69 8.89 -1.02
CA THR A 3 -0.99 7.73 -0.45
C THR A 3 0.46 7.69 -0.93
N TYR A 4 1.30 6.87 -0.30
CA TYR A 4 2.68 6.74 -0.73
C TYR A 4 2.81 6.19 -2.16
N ILE A 5 1.85 5.37 -2.61
CA ILE A 5 1.85 4.78 -3.95
C ILE A 5 1.47 5.82 -5.02
N GLU A 6 0.57 6.74 -4.69
CA GLU A 6 0.14 7.82 -5.56
C GLU A 6 1.17 8.96 -5.61
N PHE A 7 1.95 9.13 -4.56
CA PHE A 7 2.85 10.27 -4.41
C PHE A 7 3.87 10.42 -5.58
N PRO A 8 4.53 9.35 -6.08
CA PRO A 8 5.40 9.39 -7.26
C PRO A 8 4.71 9.75 -8.58
N VAL A 9 3.37 9.62 -8.66
CA VAL A 9 2.59 10.08 -9.83
C VAL A 9 2.60 11.61 -9.89
N HIS A 10 2.55 12.25 -8.73
CA HIS A 10 2.37 13.70 -8.60
C HIS A 10 3.67 14.45 -8.33
N TYR A 11 4.66 13.79 -7.72
CA TYR A 11 5.89 14.42 -7.27
C TYR A 11 7.13 13.64 -7.74
N ILE A 12 8.16 14.38 -8.13
CA ILE A 12 9.47 13.84 -8.46
C ILE A 12 10.51 14.36 -7.46
N TRP A 13 11.47 13.51 -7.11
CA TRP A 13 12.55 13.87 -6.20
C TRP A 13 13.60 14.72 -6.91
N ASP A 14 13.78 15.95 -6.46
CA ASP A 14 14.85 16.84 -6.91
C ASP A 14 16.10 16.57 -6.05
N VAL A 15 17.02 15.78 -6.59
CA VAL A 15 18.27 15.40 -5.90
C VAL A 15 19.13 16.62 -5.60
N SER A 16 19.12 17.65 -6.45
CA SER A 16 19.95 18.85 -6.27
C SER A 16 19.49 19.69 -5.09
N HIS A 17 18.18 19.73 -4.82
CA HIS A 17 17.60 20.53 -3.75
C HIS A 17 17.13 19.71 -2.54
N TYR A 18 17.25 18.38 -2.61
CA TYR A 18 16.71 17.42 -1.63
C TYR A 18 15.24 17.69 -1.30
N LYS A 19 14.44 17.96 -2.34
CA LYS A 19 13.04 18.37 -2.21
C LYS A 19 12.17 17.68 -3.24
N TRP A 20 10.94 17.39 -2.85
CA TRP A 20 9.89 16.96 -3.76
C TRP A 20 9.37 18.16 -4.54
N LYS A 21 9.30 18.03 -5.87
CA LYS A 21 8.68 19.04 -6.74
C LYS A 21 7.52 18.43 -7.52
N PRO A 22 6.44 19.19 -7.77
CA PRO A 22 5.32 18.70 -8.55
C PRO A 22 5.77 18.33 -9.96
N CYS A 23 5.34 17.16 -10.43
CA CYS A 23 5.60 16.70 -11.79
C CYS A 23 4.77 17.55 -12.77
N LYS A 24 5.45 18.19 -13.73
CA LYS A 24 4.80 19.02 -14.76
C LYS A 24 4.46 18.26 -16.04
N THR A 25 4.93 17.02 -16.16
CA THR A 25 4.79 16.21 -17.37
C THR A 25 3.72 15.16 -17.13
N ALA A 26 2.74 15.03 -18.03
CA ALA A 26 1.62 14.09 -17.95
C ALA A 26 2.03 12.62 -18.21
N ILE A 27 3.17 12.20 -17.69
CA ILE A 27 3.61 10.80 -17.76
C ILE A 27 3.07 10.12 -16.50
N THR A 28 2.22 9.11 -16.69
CA THR A 28 1.73 8.28 -15.59
C THR A 28 2.89 7.47 -15.03
N ILE A 29 3.51 7.96 -13.95
CA ILE A 29 4.56 7.23 -13.23
C ILE A 29 3.87 6.29 -12.25
N ILE A 30 3.98 4.99 -12.49
CA ILE A 30 3.48 3.99 -11.54
C ILE A 30 4.52 3.83 -10.42
N GLY A 31 4.18 4.30 -9.21
CA GLY A 31 4.98 4.07 -8.01
C GLY A 31 5.10 2.56 -7.74
N ARG A 32 6.32 2.02 -7.82
CA ARG A 32 6.58 0.61 -7.53
C ARG A 32 7.05 0.47 -6.08
N LEU A 33 6.22 -0.12 -5.23
CA LEU A 33 6.65 -0.67 -3.95
C LEU A 33 7.24 -2.07 -4.19
N TYR A 34 8.30 -2.43 -3.47
CA TYR A 34 8.90 -3.76 -3.51
C TYR A 34 7.87 -4.85 -3.21
N ILE A 35 7.86 -5.92 -4.00
CA ILE A 35 7.05 -7.10 -3.71
C ILE A 35 7.55 -7.67 -2.38
N VAL A 36 6.66 -7.77 -1.40
CA VAL A 36 6.97 -8.29 -0.07
C VAL A 36 6.21 -9.60 0.10
N GLN A 37 6.91 -10.62 0.59
CA GLN A 37 6.25 -11.90 0.90
C GLN A 37 5.47 -11.81 2.22
N PRO A 38 4.33 -12.50 2.38
CA PRO A 38 3.62 -12.55 3.66
C PRO A 38 4.47 -13.09 4.83
N SER A 39 5.52 -13.88 4.52
CA SER A 39 6.51 -14.35 5.50
C SER A 39 7.36 -13.22 6.10
N GLU A 40 7.46 -12.07 5.43
CA GLU A 40 8.15 -10.88 5.91
C GLU A 40 7.17 -10.00 6.70
N GLU A 41 6.66 -10.54 7.81
CA GLU A 41 5.54 -10.01 8.60
C GLU A 41 5.48 -8.48 8.67
N GLU A 42 6.50 -7.83 9.24
CA GLU A 42 6.51 -6.37 9.41
C GLU A 42 6.44 -5.61 8.09
N ARG A 43 7.19 -6.05 7.07
CA ARG A 43 7.25 -5.38 5.76
C ARG A 43 5.93 -5.53 5.01
N TYR A 44 5.26 -6.67 5.16
CA TYR A 44 3.98 -6.93 4.53
C TYR A 44 2.94 -5.95 5.07
N TYR A 45 2.80 -5.85 6.39
CA TYR A 45 1.85 -4.93 7.02
C TYR A 45 2.21 -3.47 6.74
N LEU A 46 3.50 -3.10 6.76
CA LEU A 46 3.94 -1.75 6.41
C LEU A 46 3.54 -1.38 4.97
N ARG A 47 3.76 -2.28 4.00
CA ARG A 47 3.36 -2.06 2.61
C ARG A 47 1.86 -1.83 2.49
N THR A 48 1.05 -2.63 3.19
CA THR A 48 -0.41 -2.48 3.23
C THR A 48 -0.82 -1.12 3.80
N LEU A 49 -0.23 -0.69 4.91
CA LEU A 49 -0.51 0.64 5.47
C LEU A 49 -0.10 1.78 4.54
N LEU A 50 1.05 1.68 3.87
CA LEU A 50 1.50 2.70 2.90
C LEU A 50 0.57 2.84 1.69
N SER A 51 -0.14 1.76 1.32
CA SER A 51 -1.16 1.81 0.27
C SER A 51 -2.47 2.46 0.71
N TYR A 52 -2.76 2.46 2.01
CA TYR A 52 -4.02 2.96 2.57
C TYR A 52 -3.91 4.38 3.15
N ALA A 53 -2.86 4.62 3.94
CA ALA A 53 -2.68 5.86 4.68
C ALA A 53 -2.31 7.02 3.75
N LYS A 54 -3.15 8.06 3.75
CA LYS A 54 -2.93 9.29 2.97
C LYS A 54 -2.21 10.33 3.81
N GLY A 55 -1.09 10.84 3.31
CA GLY A 55 -0.37 11.96 3.94
C GLY A 55 0.35 11.63 5.24
N ALA A 56 0.59 10.35 5.53
CA ALA A 56 1.43 9.96 6.66
C ALA A 56 2.86 10.51 6.47
N THR A 57 3.39 11.15 7.51
CA THR A 57 4.72 11.76 7.52
C THR A 57 5.71 11.01 8.41
N SER A 58 5.21 10.13 9.28
CA SER A 58 5.99 9.32 10.20
C SER A 58 5.46 7.89 10.29
N PHE A 59 6.26 6.97 10.85
CA PHE A 59 5.77 5.61 11.16
C PHE A 59 4.70 5.61 12.26
N ASP A 60 4.72 6.59 13.16
CA ASP A 60 3.68 6.72 14.18
C ASP A 60 2.35 7.20 13.58
N ASP A 61 2.41 8.07 12.55
CA ASP A 61 1.22 8.45 11.77
C ASP A 61 0.60 7.21 11.11
N LEU A 62 1.45 6.33 10.55
CA LEU A 62 0.99 5.07 9.94
C LEU A 62 0.35 4.12 10.95
N LYS A 63 0.73 4.19 12.23
CA LYS A 63 0.16 3.38 13.32
C LYS A 63 -0.98 4.08 14.05
N THR A 64 -1.36 5.29 13.65
CA THR A 64 -2.39 6.06 14.34
C THR A 64 -3.71 5.98 13.59
N VAL A 65 -4.74 5.46 14.24
CA VAL A 65 -6.10 5.38 13.72
C VAL A 65 -7.02 6.06 14.72
N ASP A 66 -7.82 7.02 14.27
CA ASP A 66 -8.77 7.77 15.11
C ASP A 66 -8.17 8.35 16.41
N GLY A 67 -6.89 8.75 16.36
CA GLY A 67 -6.17 9.32 17.50
C GLY A 67 -5.56 8.29 18.46
N HIS A 68 -5.67 6.99 18.16
CA HIS A 68 -5.01 5.92 18.90
C HIS A 68 -3.79 5.38 18.13
N THR A 69 -2.61 5.40 18.75
CA THR A 69 -1.38 4.86 18.17
C THR A 69 -1.15 3.41 18.61
N TYR A 70 -1.17 2.49 17.67
CA TYR A 70 -0.91 1.06 17.89
C TYR A 70 0.59 0.76 18.03
N ARG A 71 0.93 -0.41 18.61
CA ARG A 71 2.33 -0.79 18.82
C ARG A 71 2.98 -1.35 17.56
N SER A 72 2.20 -2.04 16.74
CA SER A 72 2.69 -2.67 15.51
C SER A 72 1.87 -2.31 14.29
N PHE A 73 2.50 -2.42 13.11
CA PHE A 73 1.79 -2.28 11.84
C PHE A 73 0.71 -3.34 11.67
N LYS A 74 0.93 -4.56 12.20
CA LYS A 74 -0.06 -5.65 12.20
C LYS A 74 -1.33 -5.26 12.93
N GLU A 75 -1.20 -4.79 14.17
CA GLU A 75 -2.35 -4.34 14.99
C GLU A 75 -3.12 -3.23 14.27
N THR A 76 -2.40 -2.30 13.64
CA THR A 76 -3.01 -1.22 12.87
C THR A 76 -3.79 -1.77 11.67
N CYS A 77 -3.21 -2.69 10.89
CA CYS A 77 -3.89 -3.35 9.77
C CYS A 77 -5.13 -4.13 10.21
N VAL A 78 -5.07 -4.81 11.36
CA VAL A 78 -6.21 -5.51 11.95
C VAL A 78 -7.31 -4.53 12.34
N CYS A 79 -6.96 -3.42 13.00
CA CYS A 79 -7.94 -2.40 13.38
C CYS A 79 -8.61 -1.74 12.18
N LEU A 80 -7.85 -1.50 11.10
CA LEU A 80 -8.35 -0.93 9.86
C LEU A 80 -9.07 -1.95 8.96
N ALA A 81 -9.16 -3.21 9.38
CA ALA A 81 -9.70 -4.33 8.59
C ALA A 81 -9.06 -4.44 7.18
N LEU A 82 -7.75 -4.13 7.09
CA LEU A 82 -6.99 -4.16 5.82
C LEU A 82 -6.42 -5.53 5.48
N LEU A 83 -6.49 -6.47 6.42
CA LEU A 83 -6.17 -7.87 6.14
C LEU A 83 -7.41 -8.48 5.50
N GLN A 84 -7.32 -8.78 4.21
CA GLN A 84 -8.32 -9.64 3.60
C GLN A 84 -8.23 -10.99 4.29
N ASP A 85 -9.39 -11.51 4.73
CA ASP A 85 -9.51 -12.93 5.03
C ASP A 85 -8.91 -13.68 3.85
N ASP A 86 -8.01 -14.64 4.09
CA ASP A 86 -7.12 -15.28 3.11
C ASP A 86 -7.86 -16.02 1.95
N ASN A 87 -9.18 -15.83 1.84
CA ASN A 87 -10.10 -16.52 0.97
C ASN A 87 -10.29 -15.85 -0.41
N GLU A 88 -9.84 -14.61 -0.61
CA GLU A 88 -10.01 -13.91 -1.89
C GLU A 88 -9.11 -14.48 -3.00
N TRP A 89 -7.95 -15.01 -2.64
CA TRP A 89 -7.05 -15.72 -3.57
C TRP A 89 -7.64 -17.08 -3.98
N ASN A 90 -8.28 -17.78 -3.04
CA ASN A 90 -9.01 -19.02 -3.32
C ASN A 90 -10.21 -18.76 -4.22
N ALA A 91 -10.96 -17.67 -4.00
CA ALA A 91 -12.09 -17.29 -4.83
C ALA A 91 -11.68 -17.00 -6.28
N CYS A 92 -10.60 -16.23 -6.50
CA CYS A 92 -10.09 -15.97 -7.86
C CYS A 92 -9.55 -17.23 -8.57
N LEU A 93 -8.86 -18.12 -7.85
CA LEU A 93 -8.40 -19.41 -8.41
C LEU A 93 -9.56 -20.36 -8.72
N LEU A 94 -10.59 -20.39 -7.86
CA LEU A 94 -11.82 -21.17 -8.09
C LEU A 94 -12.58 -20.64 -9.32
N GLU A 95 -12.75 -19.33 -9.46
CA GLU A 95 -13.38 -18.73 -10.64
C GLU A 95 -12.59 -19.03 -11.92
N ALA A 96 -11.26 -18.93 -11.90
CA ALA A 96 -10.42 -19.29 -13.04
C ALA A 96 -10.50 -20.79 -13.40
N SER A 97 -10.68 -21.67 -12.41
CA SER A 97 -10.88 -23.11 -12.64
C SER A 97 -12.29 -23.44 -13.19
N ALA A 98 -13.27 -22.58 -12.90
CA ALA A 98 -14.64 -22.71 -13.41
C ALA A 98 -14.76 -22.27 -14.88
N ILE A 99 -13.83 -21.46 -15.39
CA ILE A 99 -13.72 -21.12 -16.82
C ILE A 99 -12.90 -22.21 -17.53
N GLN A 100 -13.42 -23.44 -17.50
CA GLN A 100 -13.13 -24.43 -18.54
C GLN A 100 -14.43 -25.10 -18.99
N SER A 101 -15.21 -24.37 -19.78
CA SER A 101 -16.13 -24.93 -20.78
C SER A 101 -16.56 -23.80 -21.73
N GLY A 102 -16.40 -23.90 -23.04
CA GLY A 102 -15.94 -25.04 -23.82
C GLY A 102 -15.80 -24.68 -25.30
N LYS A 103 -15.15 -25.61 -26.01
CA LYS A 103 -15.09 -25.83 -27.47
C LYS A 103 -14.83 -24.63 -28.39
#